data_AF-A0A368G2U6-F1
#
_entry.id   AF-A0A368G2U6-F1
#
_cell.length_a   1.000
_cell.length_b   1.000
_cell.length_c   1.000
_cell.angle_alpha   90.00
_cell.angle_beta   90.00
_cell.angle_gamma   90.00
#
_symmetry.space_group_name_H-M   'P 1'
#
loop_
_entity.id
_entity.type
_entity.pdbx_description
1 polymer ?
#
loop_
_entity_poly.entity_id
_entity_poly.type
_entity_poly.pdbx_seq_one_letter_code
_entity_poly.pdbx_strand_id
1 'polypeptide(L)'
;MKSFAPELYRELTEASIIIFKGDLNYRKLVGDREWPYETPFKTALCGFLPAPVLAVRTLKAETVAGLPEDVAERMRNEPDRKWMITGDYGVAQLAF
;
A
#
# COMPACT_ATOMS: atom_id res chain seq x y z
N MET A 1 14.26 -3.32 4.96
CA MET A 1 15.21 -3.17 3.84
C MET A 1 16.52 -2.52 4.27
N LYS A 2 16.52 -1.37 4.97
CA LYS A 2 17.75 -0.71 5.48
C LYS A 2 18.81 -1.65 6.09
N SER A 3 18.40 -2.65 6.86
CA SER A 3 19.29 -3.61 7.53
C SER A 3 19.69 -4.83 6.67
N PHE A 4 18.87 -5.22 5.69
CA PHE A 4 19.02 -6.48 4.94
C PHE A 4 19.52 -6.28 3.50
N ALA A 5 19.28 -5.11 2.93
CA ALA A 5 19.73 -4.71 1.59
C ALA A 5 20.04 -3.19 1.59
N PRO A 6 21.06 -2.76 2.35
CA PRO A 6 21.39 -1.34 2.51
C PRO A 6 21.78 -0.66 1.20
N GLU A 7 22.46 -1.37 0.31
CA GLU A 7 22.88 -0.85 -1.00
C GLU A 7 21.69 -0.50 -1.89
N LEU A 8 20.73 -1.43 -2.01
CA LEU A 8 19.47 -1.18 -2.71
C LEU A 8 18.66 -0.06 -2.06
N TYR A 9 18.60 -0.02 -0.72
CA TYR A 9 17.90 1.07 -0.05
C TYR A 9 18.51 2.44 -0.40
N ARG A 10 19.85 2.53 -0.46
CA ARG A 10 20.56 3.74 -0.86
C ARG A 10 20.27 4.12 -2.31
N GLU A 11 20.31 3.18 -3.25
CA GLU A 11 19.95 3.42 -4.64
C GLU A 11 18.53 3.99 -4.78
N LEU A 12 17.56 3.41 -4.04
CA LEU A 12 16.19 3.90 -4.04
C LEU A 12 16.04 5.35 -3.52
N THR A 13 16.94 5.83 -2.65
CA THR A 13 16.89 7.22 -2.15
C THR A 13 17.24 8.26 -3.19
N GLU A 14 17.88 7.88 -4.30
CA GLU A 14 18.27 8.78 -5.39
C GLU A 14 17.10 9.08 -6.35
N ALA A 15 16.01 8.31 -6.26
CA ALA A 15 14.84 8.46 -7.13
C ALA A 15 14.00 9.70 -6.75
N SER A 16 13.50 10.43 -7.75
CA SER A 16 12.51 11.50 -7.50
C SER A 16 11.13 10.95 -7.11
N ILE A 17 10.79 9.75 -7.61
CA ILE A 17 9.60 8.99 -7.26
C ILE A 17 9.84 7.51 -7.54
N ILE A 18 9.32 6.64 -6.67
CA ILE A 18 9.37 5.19 -6.86
C ILE A 18 7.95 4.68 -7.09
N ILE A 19 7.74 3.98 -8.21
CA ILE A 19 6.43 3.43 -8.55
C ILE A 19 6.42 1.92 -8.30
N PHE A 20 5.67 1.49 -7.29
CA PHE A 20 5.45 0.08 -6.99
C PHE A 20 4.19 -0.41 -7.70
N LYS A 21 4.36 -1.43 -8.55
CA LYS A 21 3.28 -1.99 -9.37
C LYS A 21 2.72 -3.28 -8.77
N GLY A 22 1.40 -3.38 -8.70
CA GLY A 22 0.68 -4.61 -8.44
C GLY A 22 0.57 -4.99 -6.96
N ASP A 23 -0.15 -6.07 -6.74
CA ASP A 23 -0.61 -6.51 -5.41
C ASP A 23 0.53 -6.96 -4.49
N LEU A 24 1.47 -7.77 -4.97
CA LEU A 24 2.58 -8.27 -4.16
C LEU A 24 3.47 -7.13 -3.62
N ASN A 25 3.76 -6.13 -4.46
CA ASN A 25 4.56 -4.99 -4.03
C ASN A 25 3.83 -4.19 -2.95
N TYR A 26 2.53 -3.98 -3.11
CA TYR A 26 1.72 -3.31 -2.10
C TYR A 26 1.72 -4.06 -0.77
N ARG A 27 1.50 -5.38 -0.79
CA ARG A 27 1.55 -6.23 0.41
C ARG A 27 2.89 -6.11 1.13
N LYS A 28 4.00 -6.12 0.38
CA LYS A 28 5.34 -5.88 0.94
C LYS A 28 5.49 -4.48 1.55
N LEU A 29 4.93 -3.45 0.93
CA LEU A 29 4.98 -2.07 1.44
C LEU A 29 4.23 -1.92 2.76
N VAL A 30 3.03 -2.50 2.86
CA VAL A 30 2.17 -2.38 4.06
C VAL A 30 2.41 -3.49 5.09
N GLY A 31 3.39 -4.36 4.86
CA GLY A 31 3.74 -5.47 5.74
C GLY A 31 2.70 -6.61 5.81
N ASP A 32 1.79 -6.68 4.84
CA ASP A 32 0.73 -7.70 4.71
C ASP A 32 -0.11 -7.88 6.00
N ARG A 33 -0.45 -6.76 6.65
CA ARG A 33 -1.19 -6.74 7.92
C ARG A 33 -2.67 -6.42 7.72
N GLU A 34 -3.47 -6.79 8.71
CA GLU A 34 -4.86 -6.35 8.84
C GLU A 34 -4.90 -4.92 9.41
N TRP A 35 -4.84 -3.94 8.51
CA TRP A 35 -4.95 -2.53 8.85
C TRP A 35 -6.43 -2.11 8.93
N PRO A 36 -6.81 -1.26 9.89
CA PRO A 36 -8.00 -0.42 9.72
C PRO A 36 -7.90 0.32 8.38
N TYR A 37 -8.96 0.30 7.58
CA TYR A 37 -8.94 0.75 6.19
C TYR A 37 -8.48 2.20 6.01
N GLU A 38 -8.76 3.06 6.99
CA GLU A 38 -8.43 4.47 7.02
C GLU A 38 -7.01 4.76 7.52
N THR A 39 -6.30 3.74 8.01
CA THR A 39 -4.92 3.91 8.50
C THR A 39 -4.12 4.63 7.43
N PRO A 40 -3.51 5.80 7.70
CA PRO A 40 -2.82 6.54 6.66
C PRO A 40 -1.78 5.69 5.95
N PHE A 41 -1.73 5.74 4.62
CA PHE A 41 -0.83 4.91 3.82
C PHE A 41 0.64 5.07 4.27
N LYS A 42 1.05 6.30 4.58
CA LYS A 42 2.39 6.61 5.14
C LYS A 42 2.69 5.88 6.46
N THR A 43 1.68 5.71 7.33
CA THR A 43 1.80 4.93 8.57
C THR A 43 1.93 3.44 8.24
N ALA A 44 1.13 2.93 7.31
CA ALA A 44 1.17 1.54 6.89
C ALA A 44 2.51 1.11 6.25
N LEU A 45 3.27 2.07 5.67
CA LEU A 45 4.63 1.82 5.16
C LEU A 45 5.65 1.42 6.24
N CYS A 46 5.31 1.53 7.52
CA CYS A 46 6.16 1.09 8.63
C CYS A 46 7.60 1.68 8.56
N GLY A 47 7.70 2.95 8.14
CA GLY A 47 8.99 3.67 8.00
C GLY A 47 9.77 3.37 6.71
N PHE A 48 9.24 2.57 5.79
CA PHE A 48 9.81 2.40 4.44
C PHE A 48 9.41 3.57 3.53
N LEU A 49 10.23 4.62 3.53
CA LEU A 49 10.05 5.78 2.67
C LEU A 49 11.42 6.32 2.22
N PRO A 50 12.14 5.60 1.34
CA PRO A 50 13.45 6.03 0.84
C PRO A 50 13.37 7.28 -0.04
N ALA A 51 12.28 7.45 -0.77
CA ALA A 51 11.92 8.58 -1.62
C ALA A 51 10.38 8.65 -1.68
N PRO A 52 9.74 9.64 -2.34
CA PRO A 52 8.31 9.60 -2.59
C PRO A 52 7.88 8.27 -3.25
N VAL A 53 6.88 7.61 -2.67
CA VAL A 53 6.40 6.29 -3.10
C VAL A 53 5.00 6.43 -3.66
N LEU A 54 4.80 5.95 -4.89
CA LEU A 54 3.48 5.74 -5.50
C LEU A 54 3.21 4.25 -5.65
N ALA A 55 2.21 3.74 -4.95
CA ALA A 55 1.74 2.37 -5.13
C ALA A 55 0.54 2.36 -6.09
N VAL A 56 0.66 1.62 -7.19
CA VAL A 56 -0.41 1.41 -8.19
C VAL A 56 -0.79 -0.06 -8.19
N ARG A 57 -1.99 -0.37 -7.69
CA ARG A 57 -2.42 -1.73 -7.40
C ARG A 57 -3.87 -1.96 -7.83
N THR A 58 -4.14 -3.14 -8.40
CA THR A 58 -5.45 -3.78 -8.36
C THR A 58 -5.56 -4.68 -7.12
N LEU A 59 -6.68 -4.67 -6.41
CA LEU A 59 -6.83 -5.38 -5.13
C LEU A 59 -7.00 -6.89 -5.35
N LYS A 60 -6.02 -7.68 -4.90
CA LYS A 60 -6.01 -9.16 -4.98
C LYS A 60 -5.64 -9.82 -3.65
N ALA A 61 -5.79 -9.09 -2.54
CA ALA A 61 -5.50 -9.53 -1.18
C ALA A 61 -6.21 -8.67 -0.12
N GLU A 62 -6.50 -9.27 1.03
CA GLU A 62 -7.32 -8.72 2.12
C GLU A 62 -6.63 -7.62 2.98
N THR A 63 -5.56 -7.02 2.47
CA THR A 63 -4.88 -5.88 3.11
C THR A 63 -5.12 -4.60 2.30
N VAL A 64 -5.47 -3.51 2.97
CA VAL A 64 -5.58 -2.17 2.40
C VAL A 64 -5.44 -1.13 3.51
N ALA A 65 -4.88 0.02 3.21
CA ALA A 65 -4.77 1.15 4.12
C ALA A 65 -5.02 2.44 3.32
N GLY A 66 -5.30 3.55 4.00
CA GLY A 66 -5.43 4.88 3.41
C GLY A 66 -6.65 5.08 2.54
N LEU A 67 -7.74 4.36 2.79
CA LEU A 67 -9.03 4.66 2.17
C LEU A 67 -9.64 5.92 2.82
N PRO A 68 -10.30 6.78 2.04
CA PRO A 68 -11.14 7.85 2.59
C PRO A 68 -12.23 7.29 3.51
N GLU A 69 -12.61 8.03 4.54
CA GLU A 69 -13.58 7.60 5.56
C GLU A 69 -14.90 7.11 4.96
N ASP A 70 -15.46 7.85 3.99
CA ASP A 70 -16.71 7.52 3.30
C ASP A 70 -16.60 6.22 2.49
N VAL A 71 -15.44 6.00 1.86
CA VAL A 71 -15.16 4.77 1.11
C VAL A 71 -14.97 3.61 2.07
N ALA A 72 -14.23 3.80 3.15
CA ALA A 72 -13.95 2.76 4.13
C ALA A 72 -15.22 2.31 4.87
N GLU A 73 -16.10 3.24 5.24
CA GLU A 73 -17.41 2.94 5.81
C GLU A 73 -18.27 2.14 4.83
N ARG A 74 -18.36 2.57 3.56
CA ARG A 74 -19.08 1.82 2.53
C ARG A 74 -18.53 0.40 2.38
N MET A 75 -17.21 0.26 2.30
CA MET A 75 -16.56 -1.03 2.07
C MET A 75 -16.59 -1.98 3.29
N ARG A 76 -16.76 -1.45 4.51
CA ARG A 76 -17.03 -2.27 5.71
C ARG A 76 -18.36 -2.99 5.65
N ASN A 77 -19.35 -2.36 5.01
CA ASN A 77 -20.71 -2.90 4.91
C ASN A 77 -20.89 -3.88 3.74
N GLU A 78 -19.85 -4.12 2.92
CA GLU A 78 -19.87 -5.10 1.84
C GLU A 78 -19.84 -6.55 2.39
N PRO A 79 -20.89 -7.36 2.18
CA PRO A 79 -21.16 -8.58 2.96
C PRO A 79 -20.20 -9.75 2.71
N ASP A 80 -19.37 -9.72 1.66
CA ASP A 80 -18.43 -10.81 1.33
C ASP A 80 -16.96 -10.39 1.15
N ARG A 81 -16.65 -9.09 1.29
CA ARG A 81 -15.31 -8.50 1.11
C ARG A 81 -14.62 -8.89 -0.21
N LYS A 82 -15.33 -9.42 -1.22
CA LYS A 82 -14.72 -9.88 -2.48
C LYS A 82 -14.03 -8.76 -3.24
N TRP A 83 -14.46 -7.53 -3.05
CA TRP A 83 -13.84 -6.33 -3.61
C TRP A 83 -12.32 -6.22 -3.33
N MET A 84 -11.82 -6.88 -2.27
CA MET A 84 -10.40 -6.91 -1.93
C MET A 84 -9.58 -7.93 -2.71
N ILE A 85 -10.22 -8.93 -3.33
CA ILE A 85 -9.53 -10.13 -3.85
C ILE A 85 -9.80 -10.43 -5.33
N THR A 86 -10.84 -9.85 -5.95
CA THR A 86 -11.19 -10.15 -7.35
C THR A 86 -10.30 -9.45 -8.37
N GLY A 87 -9.66 -8.35 -8.01
CA GLY A 87 -8.89 -7.51 -8.93
C GLY A 87 -9.71 -6.46 -9.67
N ASP A 88 -11.02 -6.34 -9.39
CA ASP A 88 -11.92 -5.39 -10.05
C ASP A 88 -11.71 -3.94 -9.58
N TYR A 89 -11.16 -3.78 -8.37
CA TYR A 89 -10.88 -2.48 -7.76
C TYR A 89 -9.40 -2.15 -7.83
N GLY A 90 -9.09 -0.85 -7.87
CA GLY A 90 -7.72 -0.36 -7.89
C GLY A 90 -7.51 0.86 -7.00
N VAL A 91 -6.27 1.04 -6.56
CA VAL A 91 -5.81 2.21 -5.82
C VAL A 91 -4.51 2.75 -6.43
N ALA A 92 -4.37 4.08 -6.38
CA ALA A 92 -3.14 4.80 -6.63
C ALA A 92 -2.85 5.66 -5.40
N GLN A 93 -1.84 5.30 -4.61
CA GLN A 93 -1.57 5.93 -3.32
C GLN A 93 -0.16 6.50 -3.28
N LEU A 94 -0.07 7.81 -3.05
CA LEU A 94 1.18 8.54 -2.92
C LEU A 94 1.51 8.77 -1.44
N ALA A 95 2.76 8.54 -1.07
CA ALA A 95 3.33 8.95 0.21
C ALA A 95 4.66 9.69 -0.02
N PHE A 96 4.86 10.76 0.74
CA PHE A 96 6.08 11.57 0.81
C PHE A 96 6.23 12.07 2.25
#